data_AF-A0A537JR67-F1
#
_entry.id   AF-A0A537JR67-F1
#
_cell.length_a   1.000
_cell.length_b   1.000
_cell.length_c   1.000
_cell.angle_alpha   90.00
_cell.angle_beta   90.00
_cell.angle_gamma   90.00
#
_symmetry.space_group_name_H-M   'P 1'
#
loop_
_entity.id
_entity.type
_entity.pdbx_description
1 polymer ?
#
loop_
_entity_poly.entity_id
_entity_poly.type
_entity_poly.pdbx_seq_one_letter_code
_entity_poly.pdbx_strand_id
1 'polypeptide(L)'
;NANVNGLEIENCSNITASKNQSYDNVAGILVVLLPGLTTKTSSNIVVTHNHVYNNNHVNFSEPGGGFENFVPSGSGILVVGTDQTTVEDNNVSGNNFVGIATVSTLILGSLAGIPPAAFADIEPNPDGARIVSNVLNNNGSSPPTGIPLPGVDLLW
;
A
#
# COMPACT_ATOMS: atom_id res chain seq x y z
N ASN A 1 11.98 -6.59 -14.87
CA ASN A 1 10.53 -6.71 -15.18
C ASN A 1 9.78 -6.05 -14.06
N ALA A 2 8.89 -5.11 -14.38
CA ALA A 2 8.05 -4.38 -13.43
C ALA A 2 6.76 -5.16 -13.14
N ASN A 3 6.22 -5.01 -11.94
CA ASN A 3 4.87 -5.44 -11.54
C ASN A 3 4.01 -4.20 -11.20
N VAL A 4 2.68 -4.39 -11.07
CA VAL A 4 1.84 -3.36 -10.44
C VAL A 4 2.22 -3.27 -8.96
N ASN A 5 2.02 -4.35 -8.21
CA ASN A 5 2.50 -4.48 -6.84
C ASN A 5 3.78 -5.35 -6.85
N GLY A 6 4.89 -4.81 -6.34
CA GLY A 6 6.14 -5.56 -6.23
C GLY A 6 6.02 -6.76 -5.29
N LEU A 7 5.28 -6.58 -4.19
CA LEU A 7 4.83 -7.63 -3.28
C LEU A 7 3.42 -7.29 -2.79
N GLU A 8 2.55 -8.29 -2.72
CA GLU A 8 1.18 -8.13 -2.26
C GLU A 8 0.85 -9.10 -1.12
N ILE A 9 0.17 -8.60 -0.09
CA ILE A 9 -0.43 -9.36 0.99
C ILE A 9 -1.91 -8.94 1.05
N GLU A 10 -2.77 -9.75 0.43
CA GLU A 10 -4.21 -9.48 0.33
C GLU A 10 -5.00 -10.41 1.25
N ASN A 11 -5.82 -9.86 2.15
CA ASN A 11 -6.74 -10.60 3.01
C ASN A 11 -6.08 -11.78 3.74
N CYS A 12 -4.83 -11.60 4.15
CA CYS A 12 -4.02 -12.60 4.86
C CYS A 12 -3.74 -12.17 6.29
N SER A 13 -3.43 -13.14 7.16
CA SER A 13 -3.00 -12.88 8.54
C SER A 13 -1.78 -13.72 8.91
N ASN A 14 -1.02 -13.27 9.91
CA ASN A 14 0.18 -13.96 10.42
C ASN A 14 1.28 -14.10 9.34
N ILE A 15 1.56 -13.00 8.64
CA ILE A 15 2.54 -12.96 7.55
C ILE A 15 3.75 -12.12 7.97
N THR A 16 4.94 -12.54 7.54
CA THR A 16 6.15 -11.70 7.62
C THR A 16 6.77 -11.57 6.23
N ALA A 17 6.81 -10.34 5.72
CA ALA A 17 7.55 -9.98 4.51
C ALA A 17 8.86 -9.32 4.93
N SER A 18 9.97 -10.04 4.75
CA SER A 18 11.27 -9.53 5.17
C SER A 18 12.41 -9.77 4.19
N LYS A 19 13.40 -8.86 4.22
CA LYS A 19 14.65 -8.95 3.45
C LYS A 19 14.44 -9.00 1.93
N ASN A 20 13.38 -8.36 1.44
CA ASN A 20 13.11 -8.25 0.01
C ASN A 20 13.73 -6.98 -0.57
N GLN A 21 13.90 -6.98 -1.89
CA GLN A 21 14.14 -5.78 -2.68
C GLN A 21 12.92 -5.54 -3.58
N SER A 22 12.26 -4.40 -3.45
CA SER A 22 11.10 -4.04 -4.26
C SER A 22 11.31 -2.69 -4.94
N TYR A 23 11.47 -2.69 -6.26
CA TYR A 23 11.82 -1.53 -7.06
C TYR A 23 11.25 -1.62 -8.47
N ASP A 24 11.12 -0.47 -9.13
CA ASP A 24 10.63 -0.34 -10.53
C ASP A 24 9.21 -0.91 -10.74
N ASN A 25 8.38 -0.92 -9.69
CA ASN A 25 6.96 -1.28 -9.77
C ASN A 25 6.08 -0.02 -9.76
N VAL A 26 4.75 -0.19 -9.81
CA VAL A 26 3.79 0.90 -9.53
C VAL A 26 3.77 1.20 -8.03
N ALA A 27 3.64 0.16 -7.23
CA ALA A 27 3.79 0.20 -5.78
C ALA A 27 4.79 -0.86 -5.31
N GLY A 28 5.59 -0.52 -4.31
CA GLY A 28 6.63 -1.40 -3.78
C GLY A 28 6.05 -2.60 -3.03
N ILE A 29 5.31 -2.35 -1.95
CA ILE A 29 4.66 -3.38 -1.12
C ILE A 29 3.23 -2.93 -0.82
N LEU A 30 2.24 -3.76 -1.13
CA LEU A 30 0.84 -3.54 -0.80
C LEU A 30 0.40 -4.56 0.25
N VAL A 31 -0.05 -4.07 1.40
CA VAL A 31 -0.71 -4.84 2.45
C VAL A 31 -2.15 -4.36 2.52
N VAL A 32 -3.12 -5.20 2.15
CA VAL A 32 -4.48 -4.75 1.88
C VAL A 32 -5.56 -5.71 2.38
N LEU A 33 -6.63 -5.15 2.92
CA LEU A 33 -7.90 -5.81 3.18
C LEU A 33 -8.96 -5.33 2.17
N LEU A 34 -9.38 -6.21 1.26
CA LEU A 34 -10.43 -5.93 0.27
C LEU A 34 -11.79 -6.55 0.65
N PRO A 35 -12.91 -5.91 0.31
CA PRO A 35 -14.25 -6.45 0.53
C PRO A 35 -14.58 -7.55 -0.48
N GLY A 36 -15.72 -8.22 -0.31
CA GLY A 36 -16.25 -9.18 -1.30
C GLY A 36 -15.55 -10.55 -1.36
N LEU A 37 -14.43 -10.74 -0.67
CA LEU A 37 -13.70 -12.01 -0.59
C LEU A 37 -14.16 -12.88 0.58
N THR A 38 -13.95 -14.20 0.57
CA THR A 38 -14.37 -15.07 1.69
C THR A 38 -13.75 -14.65 3.03
N THR A 39 -12.50 -14.23 3.01
CA THR A 39 -11.79 -13.73 4.20
C THR A 39 -12.11 -12.25 4.39
N LYS A 40 -12.63 -11.87 5.57
CA LYS A 40 -13.07 -10.50 5.90
C LYS A 40 -12.14 -9.76 6.86
N THR A 41 -10.99 -10.34 7.16
CA THR A 41 -10.01 -9.79 8.10
C THR A 41 -8.61 -9.95 7.54
N SER A 42 -7.70 -9.06 7.95
CA SER A 42 -6.28 -9.15 7.63
C SER A 42 -5.51 -8.53 8.78
N SER A 43 -4.65 -9.30 9.43
CA SER A 43 -4.07 -8.89 10.70
C SER A 43 -2.76 -9.58 11.06
N ASN A 44 -2.00 -8.99 11.97
CA ASN A 44 -0.71 -9.52 12.46
C ASN A 44 0.27 -9.74 11.30
N ILE A 45 0.60 -8.64 10.62
CA ILE A 45 1.50 -8.62 9.47
C ILE A 45 2.75 -7.83 9.84
N VAL A 46 3.91 -8.37 9.52
CA VAL A 46 5.20 -7.71 9.75
C VAL A 46 5.89 -7.46 8.41
N VAL A 47 6.12 -6.20 8.06
CA VAL A 47 6.90 -5.78 6.90
C VAL A 47 8.22 -5.22 7.43
N THR A 48 9.32 -5.97 7.27
CA THR A 48 10.57 -5.61 7.95
C THR A 48 11.86 -5.85 7.18
N HIS A 49 12.87 -5.00 7.38
CA HIS A 49 14.19 -5.15 6.76
C HIS A 49 14.14 -5.22 5.22
N ASN A 50 13.14 -4.62 4.58
CA ASN A 50 13.05 -4.54 3.12
C ASN A 50 13.73 -3.29 2.59
N HIS A 51 14.21 -3.37 1.35
CA HIS A 51 14.67 -2.21 0.59
C HIS A 51 13.65 -1.91 -0.52
N VAL A 52 12.90 -0.81 -0.36
CA VAL A 52 11.76 -0.45 -1.22
C VAL A 52 12.04 0.89 -1.89
N TYR A 53 12.35 0.90 -3.18
CA TYR A 53 12.88 2.10 -3.81
C TYR A 53 12.46 2.28 -5.26
N ASN A 54 12.28 3.54 -5.68
CA ASN A 54 12.00 3.90 -7.08
C ASN A 54 10.83 3.12 -7.70
N ASN A 55 9.75 2.87 -6.96
CA ASN A 55 8.53 2.26 -7.49
C ASN A 55 7.68 3.34 -8.19
N ASN A 56 8.13 3.73 -9.38
CA ASN A 56 7.60 4.86 -10.16
C ASN A 56 7.08 4.43 -11.53
N HIS A 57 6.91 3.13 -11.75
CA HIS A 57 6.46 2.63 -13.04
C HIS A 57 5.03 3.09 -13.28
N VAL A 58 4.71 3.44 -14.53
CA VAL A 58 3.33 3.77 -14.93
C VAL A 58 2.42 2.58 -14.60
N ASN A 59 1.22 2.83 -14.09
CA ASN A 59 0.28 1.74 -13.86
C ASN A 59 -0.16 1.13 -15.20
N PHE A 60 0.07 -0.18 -15.34
CA PHE A 60 -0.17 -0.97 -16.54
C PHE A 60 -1.14 -2.13 -16.30
N SER A 61 -1.87 -2.09 -15.17
CA SER A 61 -3.00 -2.98 -14.92
C SER A 61 -4.01 -2.95 -16.07
N GLU A 62 -4.72 -4.06 -16.25
CA GLU A 62 -5.74 -4.15 -17.29
C GLU A 62 -6.92 -3.22 -16.96
N PRO A 63 -7.27 -2.27 -17.86
CA PRO A 63 -8.41 -1.38 -17.65
C PRO A 63 -9.70 -2.16 -17.40
N GLY A 64 -10.40 -1.85 -16.30
CA GLY A 64 -11.61 -2.57 -15.89
C GLY A 64 -11.36 -3.86 -15.11
N GLY A 65 -10.09 -4.19 -14.82
CA GLY A 65 -9.69 -5.14 -13.77
C GLY A 65 -10.07 -4.69 -12.36
N GLY A 66 -9.40 -5.23 -11.35
CA GLY A 66 -9.71 -5.02 -9.94
C GLY A 66 -9.16 -3.71 -9.35
N PHE A 67 -8.94 -3.73 -8.03
CA PHE A 67 -8.44 -2.61 -7.24
C PHE A 67 -7.02 -2.17 -7.65
N GLU A 68 -6.25 -3.04 -8.28
CA GLU A 68 -4.91 -2.76 -8.80
C GLU A 68 -4.88 -1.59 -9.80
N ASN A 69 -6.00 -1.35 -10.51
CA ASN A 69 -6.17 -0.19 -11.40
C ASN A 69 -6.06 1.16 -10.70
N PHE A 70 -6.33 1.18 -9.39
CA PHE A 70 -6.43 2.40 -8.60
C PHE A 70 -5.26 2.55 -7.63
N VAL A 71 -4.30 1.62 -7.64
CA VAL A 71 -3.06 1.73 -6.89
C VAL A 71 -2.24 2.88 -7.48
N PRO A 72 -1.89 3.90 -6.68
CA PRO A 72 -1.11 5.03 -7.16
C PRO A 72 0.32 4.65 -7.52
N SER A 73 0.75 5.01 -8.73
CA SER A 73 2.18 4.97 -9.11
C SER A 73 2.99 5.89 -8.19
N GLY A 74 4.22 5.48 -7.85
CA GLY A 74 5.07 6.24 -6.95
C GLY A 74 4.92 5.84 -5.49
N SER A 75 4.33 4.68 -5.19
CA SER A 75 4.06 4.25 -3.81
C SER A 75 5.14 3.29 -3.28
N GLY A 76 5.68 3.55 -2.09
CA GLY A 76 6.62 2.65 -1.42
C GLY A 76 5.89 1.47 -0.76
N ILE A 77 5.51 1.62 0.51
CA ILE A 77 4.75 0.62 1.28
C ILE A 77 3.36 1.17 1.60
N LEU A 78 2.31 0.45 1.20
CA LEU A 78 0.93 0.80 1.48
C LEU A 78 0.33 -0.21 2.46
N VAL A 79 -0.20 0.29 3.57
CA VAL A 79 -0.98 -0.47 4.57
C VAL A 79 -2.43 0.03 4.46
N VAL A 80 -3.31 -0.82 3.96
CA VAL A 80 -4.66 -0.44 3.53
C VAL A 80 -5.70 -1.31 4.23
N GLY A 81 -6.33 -0.75 5.27
CA GLY A 81 -7.39 -1.39 6.06
C GLY A 81 -6.99 -2.62 6.88
N THR A 82 -5.70 -2.95 7.00
CA THR A 82 -5.24 -4.13 7.74
C THR A 82 -4.89 -3.81 9.19
N ASP A 83 -5.26 -4.69 10.10
CA ASP A 83 -5.03 -4.51 11.54
C ASP A 83 -3.65 -5.01 11.97
N GLN A 84 -3.13 -4.45 13.07
CA GLN A 84 -1.92 -4.93 13.74
C GLN A 84 -0.73 -5.11 12.79
N THR A 85 -0.65 -4.26 11.76
CA THR A 85 0.44 -4.29 10.79
C THR A 85 1.61 -3.50 11.34
N THR A 86 2.75 -4.16 11.51
CA THR A 86 4.00 -3.52 11.92
C THR A 86 4.90 -3.37 10.70
N VAL A 87 5.24 -2.12 10.36
CA VAL A 87 6.21 -1.78 9.33
C VAL A 87 7.44 -1.26 10.05
N GLU A 88 8.53 -2.03 10.05
CA GLU A 88 9.72 -1.69 10.84
C GLU A 88 11.05 -1.98 10.15
N ASP A 89 12.06 -1.15 10.42
CA ASP A 89 13.43 -1.34 9.92
C ASP A 89 13.55 -1.45 8.39
N ASN A 90 12.62 -0.87 7.64
CA ASN A 90 12.71 -0.81 6.18
C ASN A 90 13.48 0.44 5.72
N ASN A 91 14.16 0.34 4.58
CA ASN A 91 14.68 1.50 3.86
C ASN A 91 13.78 1.78 2.66
N VAL A 92 13.13 2.95 2.66
CA VAL A 92 12.12 3.32 1.67
C VAL A 92 12.47 4.66 1.03
N SER A 93 12.77 4.68 -0.27
CA SER A 93 13.28 5.90 -0.92
C SER A 93 12.90 6.11 -2.38
N GLY A 94 12.88 7.37 -2.82
CA GLY A 94 12.75 7.74 -4.23
C GLY A 94 11.41 7.36 -4.88
N ASN A 95 10.38 7.06 -4.09
CA ASN A 95 9.04 6.80 -4.63
C ASN A 95 8.33 8.16 -4.84
N ASN A 96 7.82 8.40 -6.05
CA ASN A 96 7.35 9.71 -6.49
C ASN A 96 6.15 10.23 -5.71
N PHE A 97 5.33 9.36 -5.12
CA PHE A 97 4.11 9.72 -4.41
C PHE A 97 4.24 9.60 -2.89
N VAL A 98 4.47 8.42 -2.34
CA VAL A 98 4.49 8.24 -0.89
C VAL A 98 5.50 7.20 -0.47
N GLY A 99 6.21 7.44 0.63
CA GLY A 99 7.13 6.45 1.21
C GLY A 99 6.36 5.32 1.87
N ILE A 100 5.72 5.60 3.01
CA ILE A 100 4.82 4.66 3.70
C ILE A 100 3.47 5.34 3.89
N ALA A 101 2.38 4.65 3.58
CA ALA A 101 1.02 5.11 3.86
C ALA A 101 0.24 4.08 4.69
N THR A 102 -0.45 4.54 5.73
CA THR A 102 -1.46 3.75 6.46
C THR A 102 -2.81 4.41 6.25
N VAL A 103 -3.72 3.76 5.54
CA VAL A 103 -4.99 4.37 5.16
C VAL A 103 -6.15 3.38 5.24
N SER A 104 -7.37 3.90 5.36
CA SER A 104 -8.59 3.11 5.21
C SER A 104 -8.71 2.53 3.80
N THR A 105 -9.23 1.30 3.65
CA THR A 105 -9.59 0.75 2.33
C THR A 105 -10.62 1.64 1.61
N LEU A 106 -11.40 2.44 2.34
CA LEU A 106 -12.32 3.43 1.75
C LEU A 106 -11.61 4.50 0.91
N ILE A 107 -10.34 4.83 1.20
CA ILE A 107 -9.56 5.76 0.38
C ILE A 107 -9.31 5.16 -1.00
N LEU A 108 -8.87 3.89 -1.05
CA LEU A 108 -8.68 3.17 -2.31
C LEU A 108 -10.03 2.99 -3.04
N GLY A 109 -11.11 2.70 -2.32
CA GLY A 109 -12.47 2.68 -2.87
C GLY A 109 -12.91 4.00 -3.48
N SER A 110 -12.58 5.13 -2.84
CA SER A 110 -12.88 6.47 -3.34
C SER A 110 -12.14 6.77 -4.65
N LEU A 111 -10.86 6.40 -4.75
CA LEU A 111 -10.08 6.50 -6.00
C LEU A 111 -10.69 5.64 -7.12
N ALA A 112 -11.31 4.53 -6.76
CA ALA A 112 -12.03 3.63 -7.66
C ALA A 112 -13.47 4.07 -7.99
N GLY A 113 -13.98 5.15 -7.38
CA GLY A 113 -15.39 5.55 -7.53
C GLY A 113 -16.38 4.55 -6.91
N ILE A 114 -15.92 3.71 -5.99
CA ILE A 114 -16.73 2.67 -5.34
C ILE A 114 -17.38 3.27 -4.08
N PRO A 115 -18.71 3.13 -3.90
CA PRO A 115 -19.40 3.68 -2.74
C PRO A 115 -19.00 2.95 -1.45
N PRO A 116 -18.97 3.64 -0.28
CA PRO A 116 -18.61 3.03 1.00
C PRO A 116 -19.43 1.79 1.37
N ALA A 117 -20.69 1.70 0.91
CA ALA A 117 -21.55 0.54 1.15
C ALA A 117 -21.01 -0.77 0.55
N ALA A 118 -20.13 -0.71 -0.45
CA ALA A 118 -19.47 -1.90 -1.00
C ALA A 118 -18.44 -2.51 -0.04
N PHE A 119 -18.07 -1.82 1.02
CA PHE A 119 -17.11 -2.25 2.04
C PHE A 119 -17.78 -2.69 3.35
N ALA A 120 -19.12 -2.82 3.36
CA ALA A 120 -19.90 -3.07 4.58
C ALA A 120 -19.66 -4.46 5.21
N ASP A 121 -18.94 -5.35 4.53
CA ASP A 121 -18.61 -6.70 4.99
C ASP A 121 -17.21 -6.81 5.63
N ILE A 122 -16.47 -5.71 5.74
CA ILE A 122 -15.18 -5.60 6.42
C ILE A 122 -15.18 -4.37 7.36
N GLU A 123 -14.27 -4.33 8.35
CA GLU A 123 -13.88 -3.08 9.00
C GLU A 123 -12.73 -2.47 8.19
N PRO A 124 -12.93 -1.34 7.47
CA PRO A 124 -11.97 -0.88 6.47
C PRO A 124 -10.83 -0.04 7.06
N ASN A 125 -10.87 0.29 8.35
CA ASN A 125 -9.91 1.18 9.00
C ASN A 125 -8.78 0.37 9.65
N PRO A 126 -7.49 0.69 9.41
CA PRO A 126 -6.40 0.02 10.10
C PRO A 126 -6.42 0.30 11.61
N ASP A 127 -6.48 -0.75 12.43
CA ASP A 127 -6.34 -0.64 13.88
C ASP A 127 -5.00 -1.18 14.37
N GLY A 128 -4.31 -0.41 15.22
CA GLY A 128 -3.06 -0.86 15.86
C GLY A 128 -1.86 -0.99 14.92
N ALA A 129 -1.86 -0.29 13.78
CA ALA A 129 -0.69 -0.20 12.91
C ALA A 129 0.50 0.46 13.63
N ARG A 130 1.71 -0.06 13.41
CA ARG A 130 2.95 0.44 14.01
C ARG A 130 3.98 0.70 12.93
N ILE A 131 4.39 1.97 12.76
CA ILE A 131 5.43 2.37 11.81
C ILE A 131 6.65 2.82 12.61
N VAL A 132 7.69 1.98 12.70
CA VAL A 132 8.77 2.14 13.68
C VAL A 132 10.14 1.95 13.02
N SER A 133 11.12 2.81 13.32
CA SER A 133 12.51 2.65 12.88
C SER A 133 12.77 2.52 11.37
N ASN A 134 11.79 2.86 10.52
CA ASN A 134 12.00 2.93 9.07
C ASN A 134 12.86 4.15 8.72
N VAL A 135 13.69 4.00 7.70
CA VAL A 135 14.40 5.12 7.07
C VAL A 135 13.63 5.50 5.81
N LEU A 136 13.07 6.72 5.81
CA LEU A 136 12.35 7.29 4.68
C LEU A 136 13.19 8.42 4.08
N ASN A 137 13.40 8.42 2.77
CA ASN A 137 14.24 9.42 2.13
C ASN A 137 13.73 9.77 0.72
N ASN A 138 13.50 11.07 0.48
CA ASN A 138 13.17 11.61 -0.85
C ASN A 138 11.95 10.94 -1.51
N ASN A 139 10.92 10.58 -0.73
CA ASN A 139 9.65 10.16 -1.30
C ASN A 139 8.69 11.36 -1.47
N GLY A 140 7.69 11.21 -2.32
CA GLY A 140 6.65 12.22 -2.53
C GLY A 140 7.07 13.47 -3.30
N SER A 141 8.14 13.38 -4.08
CA SER A 141 8.68 14.49 -4.87
C SER A 141 7.86 14.84 -6.10
N SER A 142 7.04 13.91 -6.61
CA SER A 142 6.23 14.09 -7.82
C SER A 142 4.93 13.26 -7.77
N PRO A 143 3.97 13.58 -6.88
CA PRO A 143 2.71 12.86 -6.78
C PRO A 143 1.94 12.80 -8.11
N PRO A 144 1.29 11.68 -8.43
CA PRO A 144 0.41 11.59 -9.58
C PRO A 144 -0.77 12.57 -9.44
N THR A 145 -1.16 13.18 -10.56
CA THR A 145 -2.29 14.12 -10.62
C THR A 145 -3.61 13.43 -10.30
N GLY A 146 -4.53 14.13 -9.64
CA GLY A 146 -5.89 13.64 -9.39
C GLY A 146 -6.05 12.82 -8.11
N ILE A 147 -4.96 12.58 -7.37
CA ILE A 147 -5.03 11.98 -6.03
C ILE A 147 -5.17 13.10 -4.99
N PRO A 148 -6.23 13.11 -4.16
CA PRO A 148 -6.47 14.15 -3.16
C PRO A 148 -5.64 13.93 -1.87
N LEU A 149 -4.43 13.40 -2.00
CA LEU A 149 -3.51 13.13 -0.90
C LEU A 149 -2.14 13.76 -1.20
N PRO A 150 -1.41 14.24 -0.19
CA PRO A 150 -0.13 14.90 -0.40
C PRO A 150 0.98 13.88 -0.74
N GLY A 151 1.99 14.34 -1.46
CA GLY A 151 3.25 13.62 -1.57
C GLY A 151 4.09 13.78 -0.32
N VAL A 152 4.38 12.69 0.38
CA VAL A 152 5.11 12.71 1.66
C VAL A 152 5.91 11.44 1.90
N ASP A 153 6.90 11.51 2.79
CA ASP A 153 7.62 10.32 3.26
C ASP A 153 6.71 9.37 4.07
N LEU A 154 5.83 9.92 4.91
CA LEU A 154 4.91 9.15 5.76
C LEU A 154 3.53 9.78 5.75
N LEU A 155 2.51 8.97 5.46
CA LEU A 155 1.09 9.34 5.48
C LEU A 155 0.31 8.40 6.41
N TRP A 156 -0.58 8.93 7.23
CA TRP A 156 -1.47 8.18 8.12
C TRP A 156 -2.77 8.95 8.37
#